data_AF-A0ABC8UUH1-F1
#
_entry.id   AF-A0ABC8UUH1-F1
#
_cell.length_a   1.000
_cell.length_b   1.000
_cell.length_c   1.000
_cell.angle_alpha   90.00
_cell.angle_beta   90.00
_cell.angle_gamma   90.00
#
_symmetry.space_group_name_H-M   'P 1'
#
loop_
_entity.id
_entity.type
_entity.pdbx_description
1 polymer ?
#
loop_
_entity_poly.entity_id
_entity_poly.type
_entity_poly.pdbx_seq_one_letter_code
_entity_poly.pdbx_strand_id
1 'polypeptide(L)'
;MLWVARYAPGLLHWWLTQKLFPSSSVLDRNPAFFSTKDLEVLKNTPGYQLLSRNQLQKQDVFDSLRRDFIVAFGKWDFDPLDLSNPYPQNESPVHIWQGYEDKVVPVQLQRYVSGKLPWIRYHEIPESGHFVVYDGDVCEAILRSLLLGEDSPLYRPQLAN
;
A
#
# COMPACT_ATOMS: atom_id res chain seq x y z
N MET A 1 8.00 18.21 1.65
CA MET A 1 6.74 17.76 2.25
C MET A 1 6.89 17.31 3.70
N LEU A 2 7.79 16.37 4.03
CA LEU A 2 7.96 15.86 5.41
C LEU A 2 8.21 16.94 6.47
N TRP A 3 9.12 17.89 6.19
CA TRP A 3 9.39 19.02 7.09
C TRP A 3 8.13 19.88 7.34
N VAL A 4 7.37 20.18 6.30
CA VAL A 4 6.12 20.95 6.41
C VAL A 4 5.08 20.17 7.23
N ALA A 5 4.95 18.86 7.00
CA ALA A 5 4.07 17.99 7.77
C ALA A 5 4.39 17.96 9.28
N ARG A 6 5.69 18.00 9.62
CA ARG A 6 6.17 17.94 11.00
C ARG A 6 6.05 19.29 11.72
N TYR A 7 6.44 20.39 11.07
CA TYR A 7 6.64 21.68 11.74
C TYR A 7 5.60 22.75 11.39
N ALA A 8 4.86 22.60 10.30
CA ALA A 8 3.85 23.56 9.86
C ALA A 8 2.55 22.88 9.40
N PRO A 9 1.90 22.07 10.26
CA PRO A 9 0.73 21.27 9.86
C PRO A 9 -0.47 22.12 9.44
N GLY A 10 -0.67 23.30 10.04
CA GLY A 10 -1.73 24.22 9.61
C GLY A 10 -1.54 24.72 8.18
N LEU A 11 -0.29 25.01 7.78
CA LEU A 11 0.03 25.40 6.40
C LEU A 11 -0.20 24.24 5.43
N LEU A 12 0.19 23.02 5.81
CA LEU A 12 -0.05 21.83 5.01
C LEU A 12 -1.54 21.54 4.84
N HIS A 13 -2.33 21.62 5.92
CA HIS A 13 -3.77 21.43 5.88
C HIS A 13 -4.44 22.48 4.98
N TRP A 14 -4.06 23.76 5.14
CA TRP A 14 -4.54 24.83 4.28
C TRP A 14 -4.21 24.55 2.82
N TRP A 15 -2.98 24.16 2.49
CA TRP A 15 -2.56 23.84 1.12
C TRP A 15 -3.38 22.70 0.51
N LEU A 16 -3.50 21.57 1.21
CA LEU A 16 -4.21 20.38 0.70
C LEU A 16 -5.73 20.61 0.53
N THR A 17 -6.29 21.56 1.27
CA THR A 17 -7.71 21.93 1.16
C THR A 17 -7.99 23.01 0.10
N GLN A 18 -6.98 23.66 -0.51
CA GLN A 18 -7.17 24.70 -1.53
C GLN A 18 -7.58 24.19 -2.92
N LYS A 19 -8.53 24.87 -3.59
CA LYS A 19 -9.09 24.45 -4.91
C LYS A 19 -8.17 24.71 -6.09
N LEU A 20 -7.14 25.50 -5.87
CA LEU A 20 -6.34 26.13 -6.92
C LEU A 20 -5.01 25.42 -7.18
N PHE A 21 -4.63 24.42 -6.37
CA PHE A 21 -3.40 23.66 -6.56
C PHE A 21 -3.75 22.19 -6.87
N PRO A 22 -3.21 21.62 -7.96
CA PRO A 22 -3.38 20.20 -8.26
C PRO A 22 -2.83 19.38 -7.09
N SER A 23 -3.58 18.38 -6.65
CA SER A 23 -3.14 17.53 -5.56
C SER A 23 -2.12 16.51 -6.11
N SER A 24 -1.32 15.86 -5.24
CA SER A 24 -0.38 14.83 -5.72
C SER A 24 -1.14 13.79 -6.57
N SER A 25 -0.60 13.33 -7.69
CA SER A 25 -1.29 12.54 -8.72
C SER A 25 -2.11 11.33 -8.24
N VAL A 26 -1.75 10.74 -7.09
CA VAL A 26 -2.47 9.66 -6.40
C VAL A 26 -3.82 10.12 -5.82
N LEU A 27 -3.90 11.37 -5.36
CA LEU A 27 -5.10 12.01 -4.79
C LEU A 27 -6.12 12.37 -5.88
N ASP A 28 -5.65 12.75 -7.06
CA ASP A 28 -6.49 13.19 -8.19
C ASP A 28 -7.03 12.02 -9.05
N ARG A 29 -6.90 10.77 -8.57
CA ARG A 29 -7.33 9.55 -9.29
C ARG A 29 -6.85 9.49 -10.74
N ASN A 30 -5.61 9.95 -11.00
CA ASN A 30 -5.10 9.95 -12.36
C ASN A 30 -5.03 8.50 -12.88
N PRO A 31 -5.78 8.14 -13.94
CA PRO A 31 -5.89 6.77 -14.43
C PRO A 31 -4.54 6.19 -14.90
N ALA A 32 -3.53 7.03 -15.14
CA ALA A 32 -2.18 6.58 -15.45
C ALA A 32 -1.54 5.73 -14.33
N PHE A 33 -1.93 5.92 -13.07
CA PHE A 33 -1.36 5.22 -11.91
C PHE A 33 -2.11 3.95 -11.50
N PHE A 34 -3.21 3.65 -12.17
CA PHE A 34 -4.06 2.51 -11.84
C PHE A 34 -4.01 1.47 -12.96
N SER A 35 -4.11 0.19 -12.59
CA SER A 35 -4.37 -0.89 -13.55
C SER A 35 -5.84 -0.86 -13.99
N THR A 36 -6.19 -1.68 -14.98
CA THR A 36 -7.59 -1.82 -15.41
C THR A 36 -8.47 -2.30 -14.25
N LYS A 37 -8.00 -3.30 -13.48
CA LYS A 37 -8.70 -3.81 -12.29
C LYS A 37 -8.85 -2.75 -11.20
N ASP A 38 -7.81 -1.95 -10.94
CA ASP A 38 -7.88 -0.85 -9.97
C ASP A 38 -8.98 0.17 -10.34
N LEU A 39 -9.11 0.49 -11.64
CA LEU A 39 -10.14 1.42 -12.12
C LEU A 39 -11.56 0.86 -11.97
N GLU A 40 -11.74 -0.46 -12.14
CA GLU A 40 -13.02 -1.13 -11.90
C GLU A 40 -13.38 -1.12 -10.41
N VAL A 41 -12.42 -1.42 -9.54
CA VAL A 41 -12.57 -1.31 -8.09
C VAL A 41 -12.97 0.11 -7.69
N LEU A 42 -12.29 1.13 -8.20
CA LEU A 42 -12.56 2.53 -7.89
C LEU A 42 -13.95 3.00 -8.35
N LYS A 43 -14.51 2.43 -9.41
CA LYS A 43 -15.88 2.71 -9.86
C LYS A 43 -16.92 2.11 -8.91
N ASN A 44 -16.65 0.92 -8.40
CA ASN A 44 -17.63 0.13 -7.64
C ASN A 44 -17.50 0.30 -6.12
N THR A 45 -16.37 0.83 -5.63
CA THR A 45 -16.08 0.96 -4.20
C THR A 45 -16.09 2.43 -3.77
N PRO A 46 -17.15 2.91 -3.11
CA PRO A 46 -17.25 4.30 -2.66
C PRO A 46 -16.25 4.68 -1.56
N GLY A 47 -15.58 3.69 -0.94
CA GLY A 47 -14.74 3.83 0.26
C GLY A 47 -13.32 4.34 0.05
N TYR A 48 -12.77 4.36 -1.18
CA TYR A 48 -11.44 4.93 -1.47
C TYR A 48 -11.47 6.47 -1.53
N GLN A 49 -12.05 7.07 -0.49
CA GLN A 49 -12.18 8.51 -0.31
C GLN A 49 -11.33 9.04 0.84
N LEU A 50 -10.54 8.21 1.51
CA LEU A 50 -9.70 8.63 2.65
C LEU A 50 -8.77 9.77 2.26
N LEU A 51 -8.26 9.70 1.04
CA LEU A 51 -7.42 10.69 0.39
C LEU A 51 -8.23 11.75 -0.39
N SER A 52 -9.56 11.65 -0.42
CA SER A 52 -10.38 12.65 -1.08
C SER A 52 -10.33 13.97 -0.33
N ARG A 53 -10.40 15.04 -1.09
CA ARG A 53 -10.31 16.40 -0.57
C ARG A 53 -11.41 16.77 0.42
N ASN A 54 -12.58 16.15 0.31
CA ASN A 54 -13.68 16.33 1.25
C ASN A 54 -13.38 15.69 2.60
N GLN A 55 -12.72 14.53 2.62
CA GLN A 55 -12.31 13.90 3.88
C GLN A 55 -11.12 14.63 4.51
N LEU A 56 -10.18 15.14 3.71
CA LEU A 56 -9.04 15.92 4.19
C LEU A 56 -9.41 17.27 4.83
N GLN A 57 -10.63 17.78 4.62
CA GLN A 57 -11.13 18.94 5.38
C GLN A 57 -11.47 18.61 6.83
N LYS A 58 -11.67 17.32 7.15
CA LYS A 58 -11.89 16.88 8.52
C LYS A 58 -10.53 16.80 9.22
N GLN A 59 -10.40 17.55 10.30
CA GLN A 59 -9.14 17.73 11.02
C GLN A 59 -8.56 16.41 11.55
N ASP A 60 -9.41 15.51 12.04
CA ASP A 60 -9.06 14.18 12.54
C ASP A 60 -8.49 13.27 11.44
N VAL A 61 -9.12 13.27 10.26
CA VAL A 61 -8.64 12.51 9.09
C VAL A 61 -7.30 13.08 8.61
N PHE A 62 -7.20 14.40 8.49
CA PHE A 62 -5.95 15.06 8.10
C PHE A 62 -4.82 14.75 9.09
N ASP A 63 -5.07 14.87 10.40
CA ASP A 63 -4.05 14.63 11.41
C ASP A 63 -3.59 13.16 11.45
N SER A 64 -4.49 12.22 11.19
CA SER A 64 -4.16 10.79 11.07
C SER A 64 -3.27 10.54 9.87
N LEU A 65 -3.70 10.96 8.67
CA LEU A 65 -2.91 10.79 7.44
C LEU A 65 -1.58 11.52 7.47
N ARG A 66 -1.52 12.68 8.12
CA ARG A 66 -0.28 13.43 8.33
C ARG A 66 0.71 12.64 9.17
N ARG A 67 0.24 11.98 10.24
CA ARG A 67 1.10 11.13 11.09
C ARG A 67 1.60 9.93 10.31
N ASP A 68 0.73 9.27 9.55
CA ASP A 68 1.10 8.15 8.68
C ASP A 68 2.14 8.57 7.65
N PHE A 69 1.97 9.75 7.03
CA PHE A 69 2.95 10.31 6.11
C PHE A 69 4.30 10.59 6.79
N ILE A 70 4.31 11.08 8.02
CA ILE A 70 5.55 11.34 8.77
C ILE A 70 6.27 10.03 9.09
N VAL A 71 5.53 8.97 9.41
CA VAL A 71 6.11 7.64 9.67
C VAL A 71 6.63 7.04 8.36
N ALA A 72 5.81 7.00 7.31
CA ALA A 72 6.13 6.38 6.03
C ALA A 72 7.36 7.01 5.34
N PHE A 73 7.52 8.33 5.41
CA PHE A 73 8.63 9.05 4.76
C PHE A 73 9.67 9.58 5.75
N GLY A 74 9.53 9.25 7.03
CA GLY A 74 10.46 9.64 8.07
C GLY A 74 11.79 8.92 7.95
N LYS A 75 12.79 9.39 8.71
CA LYS A 75 13.98 8.59 8.98
C LYS A 75 13.63 7.55 10.03
N TRP A 76 13.96 6.29 9.74
CA TRP A 76 13.84 5.18 10.68
C TRP A 76 15.19 4.92 11.32
N ASP A 77 15.19 4.53 12.59
CA ASP A 77 16.42 4.19 13.34
C ASP A 77 16.89 2.75 13.05
N PHE A 78 16.20 2.03 12.16
CA PHE A 78 16.53 0.70 11.69
C PHE A 78 16.23 0.57 10.19
N ASP A 79 16.91 -0.37 9.53
CA ASP A 79 16.57 -0.80 8.17
C ASP A 79 15.59 -1.98 8.24
N PRO A 80 14.39 -1.88 7.62
CA PRO A 80 13.47 -3.00 7.54
C PRO A 80 14.07 -4.27 6.91
N LEU A 81 15.10 -4.15 6.06
CA LEU A 81 15.78 -5.27 5.42
C LEU A 81 16.74 -6.02 6.36
N ASP A 82 17.05 -5.46 7.52
CA ASP A 82 17.90 -6.10 8.54
C ASP A 82 17.06 -6.86 9.59
N LEU A 83 15.74 -6.93 9.43
CA LEU A 83 14.84 -7.60 10.37
C LEU A 83 15.04 -9.12 10.34
N SER A 84 15.28 -9.70 11.52
CA SER A 84 15.20 -11.15 11.73
C SER A 84 13.75 -11.62 11.78
N ASN A 85 13.49 -12.87 11.39
CA ASN A 85 12.16 -13.47 11.50
C ASN A 85 11.61 -13.36 12.95
N PRO A 86 10.53 -12.59 13.19
CA PRO A 86 9.95 -12.46 14.51
C PRO A 86 9.23 -13.73 14.99
N TYR A 87 8.92 -14.66 14.08
CA TYR A 87 8.21 -15.91 14.35
C TYR A 87 9.05 -17.11 13.89
N PRO A 88 10.16 -17.42 14.58
CA PRO A 88 11.12 -18.45 14.16
C PRO A 88 10.53 -19.86 14.13
N GLN A 89 9.45 -20.10 14.86
CA GLN A 89 8.72 -21.37 14.91
C GLN A 89 7.60 -21.44 13.87
N ASN A 90 7.54 -20.49 12.94
CA ASN A 90 6.51 -20.36 11.90
C ASN A 90 5.07 -20.32 12.44
N GLU A 91 4.89 -19.82 13.67
CA GLU A 91 3.59 -19.68 14.33
C GLU A 91 2.71 -18.66 13.63
N SER A 92 3.31 -17.62 13.06
CA SER A 92 2.63 -16.59 12.31
C SER A 92 3.52 -16.15 11.13
N PRO A 93 3.36 -16.75 9.94
CA PRO A 93 4.10 -16.30 8.78
C PRO A 93 3.73 -14.86 8.44
N VAL A 94 4.71 -14.06 8.00
CA VAL A 94 4.48 -12.71 7.48
C VAL A 94 4.30 -12.81 5.98
N HIS A 95 3.24 -12.20 5.45
CA HIS A 95 2.91 -12.24 4.03
C HIS A 95 3.00 -10.85 3.41
N ILE A 96 3.49 -10.78 2.18
CA ILE A 96 3.39 -9.60 1.31
C ILE A 96 2.61 -9.99 0.07
N TRP A 97 1.56 -9.23 -0.23
CA TRP A 97 0.69 -9.42 -1.39
C TRP A 97 0.83 -8.19 -2.29
N GLN A 98 1.35 -8.39 -3.50
CA GLN A 98 1.69 -7.30 -4.42
C GLN A 98 1.01 -7.50 -5.76
N GLY A 99 0.31 -6.48 -6.25
CA GLY A 99 -0.19 -6.48 -7.63
C GLY A 99 0.97 -6.36 -8.61
N TYR A 100 0.99 -7.21 -9.63
CA TYR A 100 2.04 -7.21 -10.64
C TYR A 100 2.08 -5.91 -11.46
N GLU A 101 0.91 -5.31 -11.70
CA GLU A 101 0.74 -4.06 -12.45
C GLU A 101 0.66 -2.83 -11.53
N ASP A 102 1.11 -2.94 -10.29
CA ASP A 102 1.14 -1.80 -9.37
C ASP A 102 2.13 -0.73 -9.88
N LYS A 103 1.58 0.43 -10.24
CA LYS A 103 2.33 1.58 -10.74
C LYS A 103 2.64 2.61 -9.64
N VAL A 104 2.11 2.41 -8.43
CA VAL A 104 2.40 3.23 -7.25
C VAL A 104 3.64 2.68 -6.56
N VAL A 105 3.69 1.36 -6.35
CA VAL A 105 4.84 0.64 -5.78
C VAL A 105 5.26 -0.47 -6.74
N PRO A 106 6.39 -0.32 -7.46
CA PRO A 106 6.82 -1.31 -8.43
C PRO A 106 7.10 -2.68 -7.80
N VAL A 107 6.63 -3.74 -8.46
CA VAL A 107 6.77 -5.14 -8.02
C VAL A 107 8.21 -5.55 -7.71
N GLN A 108 9.19 -4.94 -8.38
CA GLN A 108 10.62 -5.20 -8.18
C GLN A 108 11.06 -4.90 -6.74
N LEU A 109 10.43 -3.92 -6.07
CA LEU A 109 10.73 -3.61 -4.68
C LEU A 109 10.40 -4.79 -3.78
N GLN A 110 9.21 -5.40 -3.92
CA GLN A 110 8.82 -6.52 -3.06
C GLN A 110 9.56 -7.81 -3.40
N ARG A 111 9.95 -8.00 -4.67
CA ARG A 111 10.88 -9.06 -5.06
C ARG A 111 12.25 -8.90 -4.38
N TYR A 112 12.76 -7.67 -4.31
CA TYR A 112 14.02 -7.39 -3.60
C TYR A 112 13.89 -7.62 -2.08
N VAL A 113 12.80 -7.14 -1.47
CA VAL A 113 12.50 -7.35 -0.04
C VAL A 113 12.41 -8.84 0.29
N SER A 114 11.64 -9.61 -0.46
CA SER A 114 11.48 -11.05 -0.23
C SER A 114 12.76 -11.85 -0.48
N GLY A 115 13.61 -11.42 -1.42
CA GLY A 115 14.94 -11.99 -1.60
C GLY A 115 15.89 -11.72 -0.43
N LYS A 116 15.76 -10.58 0.25
CA LYS A 116 16.55 -10.22 1.44
C LYS A 116 16.00 -10.84 2.73
N LEU A 117 14.69 -10.98 2.82
CA LEU A 117 13.96 -11.47 3.98
C LEU A 117 13.23 -12.77 3.60
N PRO A 118 13.93 -13.91 3.50
CA PRO A 118 13.35 -15.17 3.00
C PRO A 118 12.28 -15.77 3.91
N TRP A 119 12.11 -15.23 5.12
CA TRP A 119 11.03 -15.59 6.05
C TRP A 119 9.68 -14.95 5.68
N ILE A 120 9.66 -13.98 4.75
CA ILE A 120 8.43 -13.40 4.23
C ILE A 120 7.87 -14.28 3.11
N ARG A 121 6.59 -14.64 3.23
CA ARG A 121 5.84 -15.30 2.16
C ARG A 121 5.37 -14.24 1.16
N TYR A 122 6.03 -14.20 0.01
CA TYR A 122 5.71 -13.24 -1.04
C TYR A 122 4.71 -13.83 -2.05
N HIS A 123 3.66 -13.06 -2.32
CA HIS A 123 2.58 -13.37 -3.24
C HIS A 123 2.45 -12.26 -4.27
N GLU A 124 2.40 -12.63 -5.54
CA GLU A 124 2.33 -11.71 -6.67
C GLU A 124 1.04 -11.97 -7.45
N ILE A 125 0.20 -10.95 -7.59
CA ILE A 125 -1.15 -11.08 -8.14
C ILE A 125 -1.13 -10.63 -9.61
N PRO A 126 -1.33 -11.54 -10.59
CA PRO A 126 -1.36 -11.20 -12.01
C PRO A 126 -2.48 -10.21 -12.33
N GLU A 127 -2.21 -9.28 -13.25
CA GLU A 127 -3.16 -8.29 -13.78
C GLU A 127 -3.75 -7.33 -12.73
N SER A 128 -3.32 -7.43 -11.47
CA SER A 128 -3.78 -6.57 -10.38
C SER A 128 -2.79 -5.44 -10.14
N GLY A 129 -3.32 -4.26 -9.79
CA GLY A 129 -2.55 -3.07 -9.50
C GLY A 129 -2.42 -2.83 -8.01
N HIS A 130 -2.55 -1.58 -7.57
CA HIS A 130 -2.33 -1.19 -6.17
C HIS A 130 -3.45 -1.67 -5.23
N PHE A 131 -4.66 -1.92 -5.75
CA PHE A 131 -5.86 -2.17 -4.96
C PHE A 131 -6.23 -3.64 -4.79
N VAL A 132 -5.22 -4.49 -4.60
CA VAL A 132 -5.38 -5.96 -4.47
C VAL A 132 -6.37 -6.37 -3.37
N VAL A 133 -6.50 -5.58 -2.30
CA VAL A 133 -7.38 -5.87 -1.14
C VAL A 133 -8.88 -5.66 -1.43
N TYR A 134 -9.25 -5.19 -2.62
CA TYR A 134 -10.66 -5.05 -3.01
C TYR A 134 -11.11 -6.12 -4.01
N ASP A 135 -10.17 -6.94 -4.49
CA ASP A 135 -10.47 -8.11 -5.29
C ASP A 135 -10.95 -9.23 -4.35
N GLY A 136 -12.15 -9.75 -4.59
CA GLY A 136 -12.79 -10.76 -3.73
C GLY A 136 -12.03 -12.08 -3.70
N ASP A 137 -11.47 -12.50 -4.84
CA ASP A 137 -10.73 -13.75 -4.95
C ASP A 137 -9.39 -13.64 -4.21
N VAL A 138 -8.74 -12.47 -4.33
CA VAL A 138 -7.50 -12.17 -3.58
C VAL A 138 -7.77 -12.10 -2.09
N CYS A 139 -8.88 -11.47 -1.67
CA CYS A 139 -9.29 -11.43 -0.27
C CYS A 139 -9.51 -12.82 0.32
N GLU A 140 -10.21 -13.71 -0.42
CA GLU A 140 -10.38 -15.09 0.01
C GLU A 140 -9.04 -15.81 0.16
N ALA A 141 -8.12 -15.65 -0.79
CA ALA A 141 -6.80 -16.25 -0.72
C ALA A 141 -5.96 -15.72 0.45
N ILE A 142 -6.02 -14.42 0.75
CA ILE A 142 -5.38 -13.83 1.93
C ILE A 142 -5.94 -14.48 3.21
N LEU A 143 -7.26 -14.57 3.33
CA LEU A 143 -7.91 -15.14 4.52
C LEU A 143 -7.56 -16.62 4.69
N ARG A 144 -7.57 -17.41 3.62
CA ARG A 144 -7.14 -18.82 3.65
C ARG A 144 -5.67 -18.97 4.05
N SER A 145 -4.80 -18.12 3.53
CA SER A 145 -3.37 -18.14 3.88
C SER A 145 -3.15 -17.82 5.36
N LEU A 146 -3.85 -16.80 5.88
CA LEU A 146 -3.70 -16.36 7.28
C LEU A 146 -4.37 -17.30 8.30
N LEU A 147 -5.53 -17.86 7.96
CA LEU A 147 -6.34 -18.66 8.91
C LEU A 147 -6.10 -20.17 8.80
N LEU A 148 -5.79 -20.66 7.60
CA LEU A 148 -5.63 -22.09 7.31
C LEU A 148 -4.19 -22.46 6.92
N GLY A 149 -3.33 -21.47 6.63
CA GLY A 149 -1.98 -21.72 6.10
C GLY A 149 -1.97 -22.19 4.65
N GLU A 150 -3.09 -22.04 3.93
CA GLU A 150 -3.28 -22.50 2.55
C GLU A 150 -2.90 -21.39 1.56
N ASP A 151 -1.66 -21.42 1.08
CA ASP A 151 -1.19 -20.48 0.06
C ASP A 151 -1.68 -20.92 -1.35
N SER A 152 -2.34 -20.01 -2.07
CA SER A 152 -2.79 -20.26 -3.43
C SER A 152 -1.60 -20.39 -4.39
N PRO A 153 -1.49 -21.47 -5.19
CA PRO A 153 -0.42 -21.62 -6.17
C PRO A 153 -0.51 -20.58 -7.30
N LEU A 154 -1.69 -19.96 -7.50
CA LEU A 154 -1.92 -18.95 -8.53
C LEU A 154 -1.12 -17.67 -8.30
N TYR A 155 -0.81 -17.35 -7.04
CA TYR A 155 -0.13 -16.11 -6.65
C TYR A 155 1.34 -16.33 -6.29
N ARG A 156 1.88 -17.50 -6.62
CA ARG A 156 3.31 -17.74 -6.47
C ARG A 156 4.08 -16.82 -7.43
N PRO A 157 5.09 -16.08 -6.95
CA PRO A 157 5.89 -15.21 -7.80
C PRO A 157 6.53 -16.00 -8.92
N GLN A 158 6.31 -15.56 -10.16
CA GLN A 158 7.03 -16.10 -11.30
C GLN A 158 8.40 -15.42 -11.34
N LEU A 159 9.38 -16.05 -10.70
CA LEU A 159 10.77 -15.62 -10.79
C LEU A 159 11.22 -15.85 -12.24
N ALA A 160 11.33 -14.77 -13.01
CA ALA A 160 12.06 -14.81 -14.26
C ALA A 160 13.53 -15.09 -13.93
N ASN A 161 14.05 -16.22 -14.42
CA ASN A 161 15.48 -16.53 -14.41
C ASN A 161 16.27 -15.49 -15.22
#